data_AF-A0AAD7DVB1-F1
#
_entry.id   AF-A0AAD7DVB1-F1
#
_cell.length_a   1.000
_cell.length_b   1.000
_cell.length_c   1.000
_cell.angle_alpha   90.00
_cell.angle_beta   90.00
_cell.angle_gamma   90.00
#
_symmetry.space_group_name_H-M   'P 1'
#
loop_
_entity.id
_entity.type
_entity.pdbx_description
1 polymer ?
#
loop_
_entity_poly.entity_id
_entity_poly.type
_entity_poly.pdbx_seq_one_letter_code
_entity_poly.pdbx_strand_id
1 'polypeptide(L)'
;MPGPGRKTKAKPSSSISASGSTSADSNGARHPVVLSALILNCPKNITTRSGLKKVQANFDSIYRRLEKAYTQNASNVRIKGGTVGIYARMCVDSLLRNKLFQRGFLAQLFPLLNLPKCRRLALRSLTTTTHRGGIAIRMEIAKSGYLLLLRILKEYPDDLKTVELSIVTLSYCLISSISDEGVKIDPHLGSGPNGHPEDSDRHSRSPPVFCDVPPTSARSLKQSESDQRALDPMKLVAAVSRPVPPHLSEILRAYGFPQCETYLTMKTASNFQSAMMNCVSTRDLYSFGLSLAIFILRSEGAYQSPNPVTGQMETMNLNLPFTMWSDSLSHYLKTIRAKRVPAEADMADILEFFGTFTLAVRKISGK
;
A
#
# COMPACT_ATOMS: atom_id res chain seq x y z
N MET A 1 2.49 -56.80 48.33
CA MET A 1 3.24 -56.24 47.19
C MET A 1 2.77 -54.82 46.94
N PRO A 2 3.65 -53.81 46.86
CA PRO A 2 3.25 -52.39 46.77
C PRO A 2 2.87 -52.00 45.32
N GLY A 3 1.76 -51.29 45.18
CA GLY A 3 1.21 -50.78 43.91
C GLY A 3 1.67 -49.35 43.54
N PRO A 4 1.42 -48.91 42.29
CA PRO A 4 2.12 -47.78 41.69
C PRO A 4 1.54 -46.41 42.06
N GLY A 5 2.46 -45.48 42.38
CA GLY A 5 2.20 -44.12 42.80
C GLY A 5 1.71 -43.18 41.70
N ARG A 6 0.76 -42.33 42.08
CA ARG A 6 0.08 -41.29 41.27
C ARG A 6 0.89 -39.99 41.33
N LYS A 7 1.36 -39.48 40.19
CA LYS A 7 2.04 -38.16 40.09
C LYS A 7 1.02 -37.03 39.90
N THR A 8 0.97 -36.09 40.84
CA THR A 8 0.23 -34.82 40.73
C THR A 8 1.05 -33.77 39.97
N LYS A 9 0.49 -33.21 38.90
CA LYS A 9 1.08 -32.09 38.14
C LYS A 9 0.78 -30.75 38.85
N ALA A 10 1.84 -30.02 39.19
CA ALA A 10 1.77 -28.65 39.68
C ALA A 10 1.48 -27.66 38.55
N LYS A 11 0.74 -26.60 38.91
CA LYS A 11 0.28 -25.50 38.06
C LYS A 11 1.28 -24.33 38.18
N PRO A 12 1.79 -23.74 37.08
CA PRO A 12 2.72 -22.61 37.21
C PRO A 12 1.96 -21.29 37.44
N SER A 13 2.45 -20.56 38.44
CA SER A 13 2.03 -19.23 38.88
C SER A 13 2.49 -18.13 37.93
N SER A 14 1.62 -17.14 37.73
CA SER A 14 1.86 -15.90 37.00
C SER A 14 2.86 -14.98 37.70
N SER A 15 3.85 -14.46 36.96
CA SER A 15 4.66 -13.32 37.37
C SER A 15 4.38 -12.11 36.47
N ILE A 16 4.14 -10.98 37.12
CA ILE A 16 3.85 -9.65 36.57
C ILE A 16 5.16 -8.86 36.45
N SER A 17 5.23 -8.00 35.42
CA SER A 17 5.94 -6.69 35.33
C SER A 17 7.03 -6.61 34.26
N ALA A 18 6.75 -5.86 33.18
CA ALA A 18 7.69 -4.93 32.58
C ALA A 18 6.92 -3.88 31.77
N SER A 19 7.06 -2.64 32.21
CA SER A 19 6.53 -1.40 31.66
C SER A 19 7.26 -1.03 30.36
N GLY A 20 6.52 -1.03 29.25
CA GLY A 20 6.93 -0.44 27.98
C GLY A 20 5.82 0.46 27.45
N SER A 21 6.06 1.76 27.42
CA SER A 21 5.15 2.79 26.93
C SER A 21 5.05 2.75 25.40
N THR A 22 4.19 1.89 24.87
CA THR A 22 3.68 1.99 23.51
C THR A 22 2.35 2.75 23.53
N SER A 23 2.34 3.91 22.86
CA SER A 23 1.16 4.75 22.66
C SER A 23 0.03 3.96 22.01
N ALA A 24 -0.94 3.59 22.83
CA ALA A 24 -2.15 2.90 22.45
C ALA A 24 -3.12 3.86 21.75
N ASP A 25 -3.06 3.94 20.42
CA ASP A 25 -4.11 4.55 19.60
C ASP A 25 -5.07 3.47 19.05
N SER A 26 -5.42 2.51 19.92
CA SER A 26 -6.27 1.34 19.65
C SER A 26 -7.70 1.46 20.20
N ASN A 27 -8.12 2.62 20.70
CA ASN A 27 -9.48 2.84 21.21
C ASN A 27 -10.47 3.38 20.16
N GLY A 28 -10.46 2.77 18.98
CA GLY A 28 -11.60 2.79 18.07
C GLY A 28 -12.73 1.90 18.60
N ALA A 29 -13.44 2.40 19.61
CA ALA A 29 -14.69 1.92 20.19
C ALA A 29 -15.20 0.55 19.70
N ARG A 30 -14.99 -0.48 20.54
CA ARG A 30 -15.77 -1.73 20.53
C ARG A 30 -17.25 -1.39 20.82
N HIS A 31 -18.04 -1.15 19.78
CA HIS A 31 -19.50 -1.19 19.87
C HIS A 31 -20.00 -2.42 19.10
N PRO A 32 -20.17 -3.57 19.79
CA PRO A 32 -20.32 -4.85 19.12
C PRO A 32 -21.64 -4.99 18.37
N VAL A 33 -22.75 -4.39 18.80
CA VAL A 33 -24.07 -4.87 18.34
C VAL A 33 -24.39 -4.56 16.87
N VAL A 34 -24.16 -3.33 16.39
CA VAL A 34 -24.52 -2.94 15.02
C VAL A 34 -23.47 -3.40 14.01
N LEU A 35 -22.19 -3.34 14.37
CA LEU A 35 -21.13 -3.90 13.54
C LEU A 35 -21.25 -5.43 13.48
N SER A 36 -21.65 -6.09 14.57
CA SER A 36 -21.92 -7.54 14.55
C SER A 36 -23.10 -7.87 13.65
N ALA A 37 -24.19 -7.10 13.62
CA ALA A 37 -25.30 -7.37 12.68
C ALA A 37 -24.87 -7.28 11.20
N LEU A 38 -24.00 -6.30 10.87
CA LEU A 38 -23.38 -6.19 9.54
C LEU A 38 -22.35 -7.29 9.26
N ILE A 39 -21.58 -7.68 10.28
CA ILE A 39 -20.54 -8.72 10.20
C ILE A 39 -21.14 -10.13 10.18
N LEU A 40 -22.27 -10.37 10.86
CA LEU A 40 -22.94 -11.69 10.98
C LEU A 40 -23.33 -12.26 9.62
N ASN A 41 -23.46 -11.40 8.62
CA ASN A 41 -23.79 -11.75 7.24
C ASN A 41 -22.62 -11.69 6.26
N CYS A 42 -21.45 -11.23 6.72
CA CYS A 42 -20.18 -11.43 6.03
C CYS A 42 -19.56 -12.75 6.49
N PRO A 43 -18.74 -13.43 5.64
CA PRO A 43 -17.94 -14.55 6.12
C PRO A 43 -17.16 -14.12 7.37
N LYS A 44 -17.18 -14.96 8.43
CA LYS A 44 -16.56 -14.71 9.74
C LYS A 44 -15.11 -14.21 9.69
N ASN A 45 -14.43 -14.36 8.54
CA ASN A 45 -13.07 -13.90 8.37
C ASN A 45 -12.79 -13.37 6.96
N ILE A 46 -13.23 -12.14 6.66
CA ILE A 46 -12.88 -11.41 5.42
C ILE A 46 -11.39 -11.01 5.33
N THR A 47 -10.58 -11.33 6.33
CA THR A 47 -9.12 -11.11 6.28
C THR A 47 -8.36 -12.33 5.77
N THR A 48 -9.03 -13.47 5.59
CA THR A 48 -8.43 -14.69 5.04
C THR A 48 -8.72 -14.83 3.56
N ARG A 49 -7.82 -15.50 2.83
CA ARG A 49 -8.02 -15.83 1.41
C ARG A 49 -9.31 -16.63 1.17
N SER A 50 -9.62 -17.60 2.03
CA SER A 50 -10.84 -18.40 1.93
C SER A 50 -12.10 -17.57 2.20
N GLY A 51 -12.05 -16.63 3.14
CA GLY A 51 -13.12 -15.66 3.37
C GLY A 51 -13.34 -14.73 2.19
N LEU A 52 -12.27 -14.17 1.61
CA LEU A 52 -12.36 -13.32 0.42
C LEU A 52 -12.91 -14.08 -0.79
N LYS A 53 -12.52 -15.34 -1.01
CA LYS A 53 -13.14 -16.21 -2.03
C LYS A 53 -14.64 -16.36 -1.83
N LYS A 54 -15.10 -16.54 -0.59
CA LYS A 54 -16.55 -16.61 -0.28
C LYS A 54 -17.26 -15.29 -0.54
N VAL A 55 -16.62 -14.16 -0.21
CA VAL A 55 -17.13 -12.82 -0.55
C VAL A 55 -17.26 -12.67 -2.05
N GLN A 56 -16.25 -13.07 -2.82
CA GLN A 56 -16.24 -13.00 -4.28
C GLN A 56 -17.37 -13.80 -4.91
N ALA A 57 -17.60 -15.03 -4.44
CA ALA A 57 -18.68 -15.90 -4.92
C ALA A 57 -20.08 -15.32 -4.65
N ASN A 58 -20.22 -14.49 -3.61
CA ASN A 58 -21.50 -13.91 -3.18
C ASN A 58 -21.50 -12.37 -3.27
N PHE A 59 -20.67 -11.81 -4.15
CA PHE A 59 -20.34 -10.38 -4.14
C PHE A 59 -21.58 -9.50 -4.23
N ASP A 60 -22.48 -9.76 -5.19
CA ASP A 60 -23.66 -8.93 -5.42
C ASP A 60 -24.61 -8.89 -4.23
N SER A 61 -24.84 -10.04 -3.59
CA SER A 61 -25.70 -10.14 -2.40
C SER A 61 -25.07 -9.43 -1.20
N ILE A 62 -23.77 -9.59 -0.98
CA ILE A 62 -23.05 -8.88 0.09
C ILE A 62 -23.06 -7.38 -0.16
N TYR A 63 -22.72 -6.94 -1.37
CA TYR A 63 -22.66 -5.54 -1.76
C TYR A 63 -24.02 -4.86 -1.60
N ARG A 64 -25.11 -5.42 -2.15
CA ARG A 64 -26.47 -4.85 -2.01
C ARG A 64 -26.89 -4.67 -0.55
N ARG A 65 -26.54 -5.62 0.33
CA ARG A 65 -26.84 -5.52 1.76
C ARG A 65 -26.04 -4.42 2.45
N LEU A 66 -24.74 -4.32 2.14
CA LEU A 66 -23.87 -3.26 2.66
C LEU A 66 -24.30 -1.88 2.16
N GLU A 67 -24.64 -1.75 0.88
CA GLU A 67 -25.15 -0.53 0.27
C GLU A 67 -26.49 -0.11 0.88
N LYS A 68 -27.44 -1.04 1.04
CA LYS A 68 -28.70 -0.79 1.74
C LYS A 68 -28.47 -0.29 3.16
N ALA A 69 -27.54 -0.90 3.90
CA ALA A 69 -27.19 -0.43 5.24
C ALA A 69 -26.54 0.97 5.22
N TYR A 70 -25.72 1.27 4.22
CA TYR A 70 -25.12 2.60 4.05
C TYR A 70 -26.18 3.68 3.76
N THR A 71 -27.12 3.41 2.85
CA THR A 71 -28.13 4.38 2.41
C THR A 71 -29.25 4.58 3.43
N GLN A 72 -29.76 3.51 4.04
CA GLN A 72 -30.83 3.59 5.04
C GLN A 72 -30.39 4.26 6.35
N ASN A 73 -29.09 4.39 6.58
CA ASN A 73 -28.51 4.94 7.81
C ASN A 73 -27.75 6.24 7.53
N ALA A 74 -28.31 7.13 6.69
CA ALA A 74 -27.65 8.36 6.25
C ALA A 74 -27.12 9.24 7.40
N SER A 75 -27.84 9.30 8.53
CA SER A 75 -27.46 10.04 9.74
C SER A 75 -26.51 9.28 10.67
N ASN A 76 -26.42 7.95 10.56
CA ASN A 76 -25.58 7.13 11.43
C ASN A 76 -24.18 6.96 10.84
N VAL A 77 -23.34 7.95 11.14
CA VAL A 77 -21.94 8.03 10.71
C VAL A 77 -21.15 6.75 11.04
N ARG A 78 -21.45 6.06 12.15
CA ARG A 78 -20.77 4.82 12.53
C ARG A 78 -21.07 3.67 11.59
N ILE A 79 -22.33 3.51 11.16
CA ILE A 79 -22.72 2.48 10.20
C ILE A 79 -22.05 2.74 8.86
N LYS A 80 -22.10 3.99 8.37
CA LYS A 80 -21.46 4.38 7.11
C LYS A 80 -19.95 4.11 7.13
N GLY A 81 -19.28 4.53 8.20
CA GLY A 81 -17.86 4.25 8.43
C GLY A 81 -17.58 2.75 8.45
N GLY A 82 -18.36 1.97 9.20
CA GLY A 82 -18.23 0.51 9.28
C GLY A 82 -18.35 -0.17 7.91
N THR A 83 -19.34 0.23 7.11
CA THR A 83 -19.53 -0.28 5.74
C THR A 83 -18.32 0.02 4.85
N VAL A 84 -17.82 1.27 4.85
CA VAL A 84 -16.61 1.64 4.08
C VAL A 84 -15.37 0.91 4.59
N GLY A 85 -15.27 0.66 5.89
CA GLY A 85 -14.20 -0.16 6.48
C GLY A 85 -14.24 -1.61 5.97
N ILE A 86 -15.41 -2.19 5.80
CA ILE A 86 -15.59 -3.53 5.22
C ILE A 86 -15.16 -3.53 3.74
N TYR A 87 -15.58 -2.53 2.95
CA TYR A 87 -15.14 -2.40 1.55
C TYR A 87 -13.61 -2.30 1.44
N ALA A 88 -12.96 -1.50 2.29
CA ALA A 88 -11.51 -1.39 2.28
C ALA A 88 -10.79 -2.72 2.56
N ARG A 89 -11.37 -3.58 3.41
CA ARG A 89 -10.85 -4.94 3.62
C ARG A 89 -11.03 -5.84 2.40
N MET A 90 -12.13 -5.69 1.65
CA MET A 90 -12.33 -6.38 0.38
C MET A 90 -11.34 -5.90 -0.68
N CYS A 91 -10.87 -4.64 -0.64
CA CYS A 91 -9.90 -4.10 -1.59
C CYS A 91 -8.50 -4.77 -1.55
N VAL A 92 -8.24 -5.63 -0.56
CA VAL A 92 -7.04 -6.47 -0.50
C VAL A 92 -7.01 -7.49 -1.65
N ASP A 93 -8.18 -7.94 -2.11
CA ASP A 93 -8.33 -8.77 -3.30
C ASP A 93 -8.58 -7.89 -4.54
N SER A 94 -7.80 -8.08 -5.60
CA SER A 94 -7.86 -7.22 -6.79
C SER A 94 -9.19 -7.33 -7.54
N LEU A 95 -9.81 -8.51 -7.58
CA LEU A 95 -11.10 -8.73 -8.26
C LEU A 95 -12.23 -8.04 -7.50
N LEU A 96 -12.28 -8.21 -6.18
CA LEU A 96 -13.25 -7.53 -5.33
C LEU A 96 -13.07 -6.01 -5.36
N ARG A 97 -11.83 -5.52 -5.29
CA ARG A 97 -11.51 -4.09 -5.40
C ARG A 97 -12.08 -3.48 -6.69
N ASN A 98 -11.80 -4.11 -7.83
CA ASN A 98 -12.24 -3.59 -9.13
C ASN A 98 -13.78 -3.61 -9.24
N LYS A 99 -14.43 -4.66 -8.74
CA LYS A 99 -15.90 -4.72 -8.68
C LYS A 99 -16.49 -3.62 -7.78
N LEU A 100 -15.91 -3.38 -6.60
CA LEU A 100 -16.34 -2.29 -5.71
C LEU A 100 -16.20 -0.92 -6.38
N PHE A 101 -15.07 -0.71 -7.05
CA PHE A 101 -14.81 0.53 -7.76
C PHE A 101 -15.85 0.78 -8.87
N GLN A 102 -16.15 -0.25 -9.68
CA GLN A 102 -17.22 -0.20 -10.70
C GLN A 102 -18.61 0.09 -10.13
N ARG A 103 -18.85 -0.23 -8.84
CA ARG A 103 -20.10 0.04 -8.14
C ARG A 103 -20.14 1.41 -7.44
N GLY A 104 -19.16 2.28 -7.68
CA GLY A 104 -19.16 3.63 -7.12
C GLY A 104 -18.69 3.69 -5.66
N PHE A 105 -17.79 2.80 -5.24
CA PHE A 105 -17.20 2.81 -3.89
C PHE A 105 -16.64 4.19 -3.48
N LEU A 106 -15.98 4.91 -4.40
CA LEU A 106 -15.43 6.23 -4.10
C LEU A 106 -16.50 7.28 -3.76
N ALA A 107 -17.66 7.23 -4.41
CA ALA A 107 -18.77 8.13 -4.12
C ALA A 107 -19.32 7.92 -2.69
N GLN A 108 -19.21 6.71 -2.14
CA GLN A 108 -19.55 6.43 -0.75
C GLN A 108 -18.41 6.81 0.21
N LEU A 109 -17.15 6.64 -0.18
CA LEU A 109 -16.00 6.94 0.67
C LEU A 109 -15.77 8.44 0.86
N PHE A 110 -15.77 9.23 -0.21
CA PHE A 110 -15.34 10.64 -0.13
C PHE A 110 -16.17 11.52 0.81
N PRO A 111 -17.51 11.41 0.89
CA PRO A 111 -18.29 12.17 1.87
C PRO A 111 -17.86 11.92 3.32
N LEU A 112 -17.28 10.75 3.64
CA LEU A 112 -16.82 10.44 4.98
C LEU A 112 -15.53 11.16 5.38
N LEU A 113 -14.76 11.69 4.42
CA LEU A 113 -13.56 12.47 4.71
C LEU A 113 -13.88 13.82 5.38
N ASN A 114 -15.05 14.38 5.08
CA ASN A 114 -15.56 15.61 5.70
C ASN A 114 -16.11 15.39 7.11
N LEU A 115 -16.32 14.13 7.53
CA LEU A 115 -16.88 13.81 8.85
C LEU A 115 -15.74 13.56 9.85
N PRO A 116 -15.54 14.39 10.89
CA PRO A 116 -14.41 14.24 11.81
C PRO A 116 -14.30 12.83 12.43
N LYS A 117 -15.45 12.23 12.78
CA LYS A 117 -15.52 10.88 13.38
C LYS A 117 -15.15 9.73 12.42
N CYS A 118 -15.19 9.97 11.11
CA CYS A 118 -14.86 8.96 10.09
C CYS A 118 -13.63 9.29 9.27
N ARG A 119 -13.11 10.52 9.32
CA ARG A 119 -12.02 10.99 8.46
C ARG A 119 -10.83 10.05 8.45
N ARG A 120 -10.29 9.71 9.63
CA ARG A 120 -9.11 8.82 9.74
C ARG A 120 -9.39 7.42 9.19
N LEU A 121 -10.59 6.88 9.41
CA LEU A 121 -11.01 5.60 8.82
C LEU A 121 -11.12 5.68 7.30
N ALA A 122 -11.76 6.72 6.78
CA ALA A 122 -11.95 6.95 5.35
C ALA A 122 -10.60 7.18 4.63
N LEU A 123 -9.69 7.95 5.23
CA LEU A 123 -8.31 8.11 4.76
C LEU A 123 -7.57 6.78 4.74
N ARG A 124 -7.63 5.99 5.82
CA ARG A 124 -7.01 4.66 5.87
C ARG A 124 -7.57 3.72 4.81
N SER A 125 -8.89 3.76 4.59
CA SER A 125 -9.55 3.02 3.53
C SER A 125 -9.04 3.46 2.16
N LEU A 126 -8.94 4.77 1.93
CA LEU A 126 -8.43 5.34 0.69
C LEU A 126 -6.98 4.94 0.45
N THR A 127 -6.09 5.10 1.43
CA THR A 127 -4.70 4.65 1.37
C THR A 127 -4.59 3.16 1.02
N THR A 128 -5.41 2.31 1.65
CA THR A 128 -5.43 0.87 1.35
C THR A 128 -5.83 0.61 -0.10
N THR A 129 -6.88 1.29 -0.58
CA THR A 129 -7.37 1.16 -1.95
C THR A 129 -6.39 1.74 -2.97
N THR A 130 -5.72 2.84 -2.69
CA THR A 130 -4.74 3.47 -3.58
C THR A 130 -3.45 2.65 -3.65
N HIS A 131 -2.93 2.21 -2.50
CA HIS A 131 -1.71 1.38 -2.45
C HIS A 131 -1.87 0.09 -3.27
N ARG A 132 -2.98 -0.62 -3.06
CA ARG A 132 -3.27 -1.87 -3.79
C ARG A 132 -3.87 -1.63 -5.17
N GLY A 133 -4.43 -0.45 -5.41
CA GLY A 133 -5.15 -0.08 -6.62
C GLY A 133 -4.25 -0.04 -7.85
N GLY A 134 -4.82 -0.44 -8.98
CA GLY A 134 -4.16 -0.25 -10.27
C GLY A 134 -4.25 1.19 -10.74
N ILE A 135 -3.62 1.48 -11.87
CA ILE A 135 -3.42 2.85 -12.34
C ILE A 135 -4.76 3.59 -12.56
N ALA A 136 -5.76 2.92 -13.12
CA ALA A 136 -7.07 3.52 -13.36
C ALA A 136 -7.74 4.00 -12.06
N ILE A 137 -7.66 3.20 -10.99
CA ILE A 137 -8.23 3.54 -9.68
C ILE A 137 -7.48 4.74 -9.08
N ARG A 138 -6.15 4.73 -9.13
CA ARG A 138 -5.31 5.81 -8.60
C ARG A 138 -5.56 7.12 -9.35
N MET A 139 -5.76 7.05 -10.66
CA MET A 139 -6.10 8.18 -11.51
C MET A 139 -7.47 8.76 -11.18
N GLU A 140 -8.48 7.92 -10.96
CA GLU A 140 -9.80 8.43 -10.54
C GLU A 140 -9.73 9.09 -9.16
N ILE A 141 -8.98 8.52 -8.22
CA ILE A 141 -8.76 9.14 -6.91
C ILE A 141 -8.01 10.47 -7.07
N ALA A 142 -7.05 10.55 -7.99
CA ALA A 142 -6.35 11.80 -8.32
C ALA A 142 -7.29 12.85 -8.94
N LYS A 143 -8.28 12.44 -9.74
CA LYS A 143 -9.25 13.39 -10.33
C LYS A 143 -10.26 13.88 -9.32
N SER A 144 -10.86 12.96 -8.58
CA SER A 144 -11.99 13.26 -7.70
C SER A 144 -11.57 13.65 -6.28
N GLY A 145 -10.53 13.02 -5.73
CA GLY A 145 -10.16 13.18 -4.31
C GLY A 145 -9.08 14.22 -4.04
N TYR A 146 -8.37 14.68 -5.07
CA TYR A 146 -7.16 15.45 -4.91
C TYR A 146 -7.34 16.78 -4.15
N LEU A 147 -8.25 17.64 -4.59
CA LEU A 147 -8.54 18.92 -3.92
C LEU A 147 -9.02 18.72 -2.48
N LEU A 148 -9.76 17.63 -2.23
CA LEU A 148 -10.25 17.28 -0.90
C LEU A 148 -9.10 16.87 0.03
N LEU A 149 -8.13 16.09 -0.46
CA LEU A 149 -6.94 15.72 0.30
C LEU A 149 -6.06 16.94 0.60
N LEU A 150 -5.87 17.85 -0.37
CA LEU A 150 -5.15 19.10 -0.12
C LEU A 150 -5.85 19.97 0.94
N ARG A 151 -7.18 20.05 0.87
CA ARG A 151 -7.97 20.77 1.87
C ARG A 151 -7.78 20.19 3.26
N ILE A 152 -7.80 18.86 3.39
CA ILE A 152 -7.56 18.18 4.67
C ILE A 152 -6.17 18.49 5.23
N LEU A 153 -5.14 18.52 4.37
CA LEU A 153 -3.79 18.90 4.79
C LEU A 153 -3.72 20.33 5.33
N LYS A 154 -4.45 21.26 4.70
CA LYS A 154 -4.51 22.65 5.13
C LYS A 154 -5.33 22.86 6.40
N GLU A 155 -6.45 22.15 6.55
CA GLU A 155 -7.37 22.30 7.68
C GLU A 155 -6.91 21.58 8.95
N TYR A 156 -6.13 20.49 8.82
CA TYR A 156 -5.71 19.66 9.96
C TYR A 156 -4.20 19.41 10.00
N PRO A 157 -3.36 20.46 10.02
CA PRO A 157 -1.90 20.29 10.03
C PRO A 157 -1.40 19.59 11.31
N ASP A 158 -2.12 19.72 12.43
CA ASP A 158 -1.72 19.17 13.73
C ASP A 158 -2.10 17.68 13.92
N ASP A 159 -3.03 17.15 13.12
CA ASP A 159 -3.34 15.70 13.15
C ASP A 159 -2.36 14.96 12.25
N LEU A 160 -1.18 14.69 12.80
CA LEU A 160 -0.07 14.04 12.09
C LEU A 160 -0.51 12.75 11.37
N LYS A 161 -1.45 11.98 11.94
CA LYS A 161 -1.89 10.74 11.30
C LYS A 161 -2.79 10.99 10.10
N THR A 162 -3.64 12.01 10.17
CA THR A 162 -4.46 12.45 9.02
C THR A 162 -3.58 13.04 7.92
N VAL A 163 -2.55 13.82 8.29
CA VAL A 163 -1.55 14.35 7.35
C VAL A 163 -0.82 13.21 6.65
N GLU A 164 -0.26 12.26 7.41
CA GLU A 164 0.46 11.09 6.89
C GLU A 164 -0.39 10.31 5.89
N LEU A 165 -1.62 9.90 6.26
CA LEU A 165 -2.49 9.12 5.38
C LEU A 165 -2.88 9.90 4.11
N SER A 166 -3.06 11.21 4.20
CA SER A 166 -3.39 12.06 3.05
C SER A 166 -2.21 12.16 2.09
N ILE A 167 -0.99 12.34 2.61
CA ILE A 167 0.24 12.41 1.81
C ILE A 167 0.55 11.08 1.16
N VAL A 168 0.45 9.97 1.88
CA VAL A 168 0.65 8.64 1.31
C VAL A 168 -0.31 8.41 0.14
N THR A 169 -1.58 8.74 0.33
CA THR A 169 -2.61 8.62 -0.71
C THR A 169 -2.27 9.50 -1.94
N LEU A 170 -1.97 10.78 -1.72
CA LEU A 170 -1.59 11.71 -2.78
C LEU A 170 -0.35 11.24 -3.53
N SER A 171 0.62 10.65 -2.83
CA SER A 171 1.87 10.23 -3.43
C SER A 171 1.68 9.04 -4.37
N TYR A 172 0.87 8.04 -3.99
CA TYR A 172 0.52 6.94 -4.92
C TYR A 172 -0.30 7.43 -6.12
N CYS A 173 -1.21 8.38 -5.92
CA CYS A 173 -1.94 9.03 -7.01
C CYS A 173 -0.99 9.75 -7.97
N LEU A 174 -0.06 10.55 -7.43
CA LEU A 174 0.91 11.32 -8.20
C LEU A 174 1.81 10.41 -9.05
N ILE A 175 2.36 9.33 -8.47
CA ILE A 175 3.19 8.35 -9.22
C ILE A 175 2.41 7.82 -10.43
N SER A 176 1.14 7.50 -10.24
CA SER A 176 0.31 7.00 -11.33
C SER A 176 0.04 8.07 -12.38
N SER A 177 -0.26 9.30 -11.99
CA SER A 177 -0.51 10.43 -12.90
C SER A 177 0.68 10.80 -13.77
N ILE A 178 1.90 10.74 -13.21
CA ILE A 178 3.12 11.08 -13.95
C ILE A 178 3.75 9.89 -14.67
N SER A 179 3.22 8.68 -14.53
CA SER A 179 3.71 7.50 -15.27
C SER A 179 3.28 7.54 -16.73
N ASP A 180 4.02 6.89 -17.62
CA ASP A 180 3.68 6.85 -19.06
C ASP A 180 2.28 6.28 -19.32
N GLU A 181 1.87 5.26 -18.57
CA GLU A 181 0.53 4.70 -18.65
C GLU A 181 -0.55 5.69 -18.15
N GLY A 182 -0.21 6.49 -17.14
CA GLY A 182 -1.09 7.54 -16.62
C GLY A 182 -1.31 8.64 -17.64
N VAL A 183 -0.24 9.07 -18.30
CA VAL A 183 -0.27 10.03 -19.41
C VAL A 183 -1.04 9.48 -20.61
N LYS A 184 -0.96 8.18 -20.91
CA LYS A 184 -1.80 7.56 -21.93
C LYS A 184 -3.29 7.57 -21.57
N ILE A 185 -3.62 7.37 -20.29
CA ILE A 185 -5.02 7.40 -19.80
C ILE A 185 -5.57 8.83 -19.80
N ASP A 186 -4.76 9.81 -19.40
CA ASP A 186 -5.12 11.21 -19.38
C ASP A 186 -3.93 12.09 -19.82
N PRO A 187 -3.86 12.43 -21.12
CA PRO A 187 -2.75 13.21 -21.68
C PRO A 187 -2.55 14.58 -21.02
N HIS A 188 -3.60 15.17 -20.45
CA HIS A 188 -3.53 16.50 -19.83
C HIS A 188 -2.67 16.53 -18.56
N LEU A 189 -2.43 15.38 -17.93
CA LEU A 189 -1.55 15.29 -16.75
C LEU A 189 -0.06 15.25 -17.12
N GLY A 190 0.27 14.93 -18.38
CA GLY A 190 1.64 14.85 -18.88
C GLY A 190 2.16 16.14 -19.53
N SER A 191 1.28 17.06 -19.92
CA SER A 191 1.67 18.37 -20.42
C SER A 191 2.20 19.21 -19.26
N GLY A 192 3.52 19.17 -19.08
CA GLY A 192 4.22 20.09 -18.20
C GLY A 192 3.88 21.55 -18.54
N PRO A 193 4.17 22.50 -17.62
CA PRO A 193 3.78 23.90 -17.76
C PRO A 193 4.31 24.62 -19.01
N ASN A 194 5.23 24.00 -19.76
CA ASN A 194 5.79 24.54 -21.01
C ASN A 194 5.06 24.08 -22.28
N GLY A 195 4.05 23.21 -22.17
CA GLY A 195 3.17 22.91 -23.29
C GLY A 195 2.20 24.06 -23.49
N HIS A 196 2.56 25.04 -24.32
CA HIS A 196 1.70 26.16 -24.72
C HIS A 196 0.30 25.65 -25.10
N PRO A 197 -0.74 25.93 -24.31
CA PRO A 197 -2.10 25.68 -24.73
C PRO A 197 -2.58 26.95 -25.43
N GLU A 198 -2.57 26.97 -26.76
CA GLU A 198 -3.30 27.97 -27.56
C GLU A 198 -4.82 27.72 -27.49
N ASP A 199 -5.41 27.71 -26.30
CA ASP A 199 -6.85 27.51 -26.14
C ASP A 199 -7.38 28.37 -24.98
N SER A 200 -7.51 29.66 -25.26
CA SER A 200 -7.81 30.77 -24.33
C SER A 200 -9.24 30.83 -23.78
N ASP A 201 -10.13 29.88 -24.11
CA ASP A 201 -11.58 30.03 -23.85
C ASP A 201 -12.16 29.27 -22.64
N ARG A 202 -11.36 28.77 -21.70
CA ARG A 202 -11.87 27.93 -20.58
C ARG A 202 -12.21 28.62 -19.25
N HIS A 203 -12.20 29.95 -19.15
CA HIS A 203 -12.35 30.65 -17.86
C HIS A 203 -13.78 30.75 -17.29
N SER A 204 -14.78 30.07 -17.85
CA SER A 204 -16.18 30.18 -17.39
C SER A 204 -16.81 28.92 -16.79
N ARG A 205 -16.07 27.82 -16.60
CA ARG A 205 -16.65 26.61 -15.98
C ARG A 205 -16.52 26.65 -14.45
N SER A 206 -17.65 26.81 -13.78
CA SER A 206 -17.79 26.62 -12.34
C SER A 206 -17.26 25.24 -11.91
N PRO A 207 -16.65 25.14 -10.70
CA PRO A 207 -16.11 23.87 -10.21
C PRO A 207 -17.22 22.82 -10.21
N PRO A 208 -16.95 21.59 -10.71
CA PRO A 208 -17.97 20.56 -10.77
C PRO A 208 -18.49 20.25 -9.37
N VAL A 209 -19.80 20.39 -9.19
CA VAL A 209 -20.47 19.93 -7.98
C VAL A 209 -20.25 18.42 -7.90
N PHE A 210 -19.71 17.97 -6.77
CA PHE A 210 -19.23 16.60 -6.54
C PHE A 210 -20.28 15.49 -6.74
N CYS A 211 -21.54 15.86 -6.91
CA CYS A 211 -22.69 14.98 -6.98
C CYS A 211 -23.04 14.51 -8.40
N ASP A 212 -22.61 15.24 -9.44
CA ASP A 212 -23.09 15.03 -10.82
C ASP A 212 -22.00 14.56 -11.79
N VAL A 213 -20.91 13.99 -11.29
CA VAL A 213 -20.01 13.23 -12.16
C VAL A 213 -20.73 11.92 -12.47
N PRO A 214 -21.32 11.73 -13.67
CA PRO A 214 -21.89 10.44 -14.03
C PRO A 214 -20.78 9.41 -13.85
N PRO A 215 -21.05 8.21 -13.31
CA PRO A 215 -20.03 7.19 -13.11
C PRO A 215 -19.27 7.05 -14.42
N THR A 216 -18.04 7.55 -14.43
CA THR A 216 -17.23 7.77 -15.63
C THR A 216 -17.30 6.47 -16.41
N SER A 217 -17.85 6.55 -17.64
CA SER A 217 -18.31 5.41 -18.44
C SER A 217 -17.48 4.19 -18.11
N ALA A 218 -18.11 3.14 -17.56
CA ALA A 218 -17.45 1.91 -17.15
C ALA A 218 -16.81 1.26 -18.38
N ARG A 219 -15.69 1.83 -18.83
CA ARG A 219 -14.82 1.31 -19.87
C ARG A 219 -14.42 -0.03 -19.33
N SER A 220 -15.01 -1.05 -19.93
CA SER A 220 -14.86 -2.46 -19.65
C SER A 220 -13.49 -2.78 -19.03
N LEU A 221 -13.41 -2.73 -17.69
CA LEU A 221 -12.30 -3.26 -16.89
C LEU A 221 -12.40 -4.79 -16.97
N LYS A 222 -12.27 -5.34 -18.19
CA LYS A 222 -12.57 -6.74 -18.53
C LYS A 222 -11.49 -7.71 -18.04
N GLN A 223 -10.36 -7.19 -17.58
CA GLN A 223 -9.31 -7.97 -16.96
C GLN A 223 -8.98 -7.34 -15.62
N SER A 224 -8.92 -8.15 -14.57
CA SER A 224 -8.25 -7.74 -13.36
C SER A 224 -6.83 -7.37 -13.75
N GLU A 225 -6.50 -6.07 -13.74
CA GLU A 225 -5.11 -5.64 -13.82
C GLU A 225 -4.30 -6.52 -12.87
N SER A 226 -3.24 -7.11 -13.40
CA SER A 226 -2.26 -7.81 -12.58
C SER A 226 -1.85 -6.87 -11.46
N ASP A 227 -1.81 -7.37 -10.23
CA ASP A 227 -1.38 -6.58 -9.07
C ASP A 227 0.01 -6.00 -9.41
N GLN A 228 0.07 -4.71 -9.73
CA GLN A 228 1.29 -4.00 -10.12
C GLN A 228 2.17 -3.82 -8.87
N ARG A 229 2.66 -4.93 -8.32
CA ARG A 229 3.66 -4.95 -7.25
C ARG A 229 5.07 -4.78 -7.81
N ALA A 230 5.28 -5.16 -9.06
CA ALA A 230 6.52 -4.90 -9.77
C ALA A 230 6.47 -3.46 -10.31
N LEU A 231 6.93 -2.52 -9.48
CA LEU A 231 7.27 -1.18 -9.97
C LEU A 231 8.60 -1.28 -10.72
N ASP A 232 8.60 -0.93 -11.99
CA ASP A 232 9.82 -0.81 -12.78
C ASP A 232 10.69 0.32 -12.19
N PRO A 233 11.87 0.02 -11.63
CA PRO A 233 12.70 1.03 -10.97
C PRO A 233 13.12 2.16 -11.93
N MET A 234 13.34 1.86 -13.21
CA MET A 234 13.74 2.86 -14.20
C MET A 234 12.59 3.79 -14.55
N LYS A 235 11.37 3.25 -14.71
CA LYS A 235 10.18 4.09 -14.89
C LYS A 235 9.89 4.94 -13.66
N LEU A 236 10.12 4.42 -12.46
CA LEU A 236 10.02 5.21 -11.23
C LEU A 236 11.04 6.35 -11.21
N VAL A 237 12.32 6.07 -11.47
CA VAL A 237 13.37 7.11 -11.51
C VAL A 237 13.05 8.17 -12.57
N ALA A 238 12.62 7.75 -13.77
CA ALA A 238 12.20 8.66 -14.83
C ALA A 238 10.99 9.50 -14.43
N ALA A 239 9.98 8.89 -13.80
CA ALA A 239 8.81 9.58 -13.27
C ALA A 239 9.18 10.64 -12.22
N VAL A 240 10.08 10.34 -11.30
CA VAL A 240 10.52 11.27 -10.23
C VAL A 240 11.35 12.42 -10.74
N SER A 241 12.09 12.19 -11.81
CA SER A 241 12.90 13.23 -12.45
C SER A 241 12.02 14.29 -13.14
N ARG A 242 10.71 14.02 -13.30
CA ARG A 242 9.76 14.99 -13.83
C ARG A 242 9.44 16.05 -12.76
N PRO A 243 9.30 17.33 -13.15
CA PRO A 243 8.86 18.37 -12.23
C PRO A 243 7.51 18.03 -11.60
N VAL A 244 7.44 18.08 -10.27
CA VAL A 244 6.17 17.96 -9.53
C VAL A 244 5.40 19.27 -9.70
N PRO A 245 4.07 19.25 -9.91
CA PRO A 245 3.26 20.47 -9.98
C PRO A 245 3.55 21.43 -8.80
N PRO A 246 3.68 22.76 -9.02
CA PRO A 246 4.17 23.68 -8.01
C PRO A 246 3.45 23.63 -6.66
N HIS A 247 2.12 23.58 -6.68
CA HIS A 247 1.29 23.52 -5.48
C HIS A 247 1.47 22.20 -4.69
N LEU A 248 1.81 21.09 -5.36
CA LEU A 248 2.22 19.85 -4.70
C LEU A 248 3.62 19.93 -4.14
N SER A 249 4.55 20.50 -4.91
CA SER A 249 5.93 20.67 -4.49
C SER A 249 6.01 21.47 -3.20
N GLU A 250 5.21 22.52 -3.06
CA GLU A 250 5.13 23.32 -1.83
C GLU A 250 4.62 22.52 -0.63
N ILE A 251 3.52 21.77 -0.80
CA ILE A 251 2.94 20.96 0.27
C ILE A 251 3.87 19.82 0.69
N LEU A 252 4.47 19.13 -0.29
CA LEU A 252 5.45 18.08 -0.04
C LEU A 252 6.70 18.64 0.63
N ARG A 253 7.15 19.85 0.26
CA ARG A 253 8.29 20.53 0.89
C ARG A 253 7.97 20.90 2.34
N ALA A 254 6.77 21.44 2.61
CA ALA A 254 6.34 21.82 3.95
C ALA A 254 6.24 20.61 4.89
N TYR A 255 5.73 19.47 4.40
CA TYR A 255 5.74 18.22 5.16
C TYR A 255 7.14 17.63 5.36
N GLY A 256 8.04 17.89 4.42
CA GLY A 256 9.34 17.23 4.32
C GLY A 256 9.28 16.13 3.28
N PHE A 257 9.60 16.47 2.04
CA PHE A 257 9.64 15.52 0.92
C PHE A 257 10.43 14.24 1.23
N PRO A 258 11.57 14.28 1.96
CA PRO A 258 12.29 13.07 2.35
C PRO A 258 11.52 12.10 3.25
N GLN A 259 10.47 12.56 3.93
CA GLN A 259 9.63 11.75 4.81
C GLN A 259 8.47 11.08 4.07
N CYS A 260 8.22 11.45 2.82
CA CYS A 260 7.13 10.85 2.04
C CYS A 260 7.47 9.39 1.72
N GLU A 261 6.54 8.46 1.97
CA GLU A 261 6.72 7.03 1.71
C GLU A 261 7.15 6.75 0.27
N THR A 262 6.60 7.50 -0.68
CA THR A 262 7.00 7.44 -2.09
C THR A 262 8.45 7.84 -2.29
N TYR A 263 8.91 8.94 -1.69
CA TYR A 263 10.33 9.31 -1.75
C TYR A 263 11.20 8.24 -1.11
N LEU A 264 10.83 7.73 0.05
CA LEU A 264 11.56 6.66 0.74
C LEU A 264 11.63 5.39 -0.10
N THR A 265 10.54 4.99 -0.74
CA THR A 265 10.46 3.83 -1.64
C THR A 265 11.39 4.02 -2.83
N MET A 266 11.34 5.20 -3.47
CA MET A 266 12.12 5.50 -4.66
C MET A 266 13.62 5.64 -4.34
N LYS A 267 13.94 6.32 -3.24
CA LYS A 267 15.32 6.44 -2.74
C LYS A 267 15.88 5.09 -2.34
N THR A 268 15.08 4.23 -1.70
CA THR A 268 15.47 2.86 -1.36
C THR A 268 15.72 2.04 -2.63
N ALA A 269 14.84 2.12 -3.64
CA ALA A 269 15.02 1.41 -4.90
C ALA A 269 16.28 1.86 -5.65
N SER A 270 16.53 3.18 -5.72
CA SER A 270 17.74 3.75 -6.32
C SER A 270 19.00 3.31 -5.56
N ASN A 271 19.01 3.42 -4.23
CA ASN A 271 20.14 2.99 -3.41
C ASN A 271 20.39 1.48 -3.52
N PHE A 272 19.33 0.66 -3.57
CA PHE A 272 19.42 -0.78 -3.79
C PHE A 272 20.04 -1.10 -5.14
N GLN A 273 19.61 -0.43 -6.22
CA GLN A 273 20.18 -0.61 -7.55
C GLN A 273 21.65 -0.20 -7.60
N SER A 274 22.02 0.94 -7.01
CA SER A 274 23.43 1.36 -6.90
C SER A 274 24.27 0.36 -6.12
N ALA A 275 23.76 -0.14 -4.98
CA ALA A 275 24.45 -1.12 -4.17
C ALA A 275 24.61 -2.47 -4.91
N MET A 276 23.60 -2.88 -5.67
CA MET A 276 23.65 -4.08 -6.51
C MET A 276 24.71 -3.94 -7.60
N MET A 277 24.71 -2.82 -8.35
CA MET A 277 25.71 -2.57 -9.39
C MET A 277 27.13 -2.52 -8.82
N ASN A 278 27.31 -1.92 -7.64
CA ASN A 278 28.58 -1.95 -6.94
C ASN A 278 28.99 -3.38 -6.56
N CYS A 279 28.05 -4.20 -6.07
CA CYS A 279 28.30 -5.61 -5.74
C CYS A 279 28.70 -6.43 -6.98
N VAL A 280 28.09 -6.19 -8.14
CA VAL A 280 28.44 -6.87 -9.39
C VAL A 280 29.87 -6.54 -9.81
N SER A 281 30.25 -5.26 -9.69
CA SER A 281 31.59 -4.78 -10.06
C SER A 281 32.67 -5.26 -9.09
N THR A 282 32.44 -5.11 -7.78
CA THR A 282 33.45 -5.37 -6.74
C THR A 282 33.44 -6.80 -6.21
N ARG A 283 32.36 -7.55 -6.44
CA ARG A 283 32.06 -8.85 -5.82
C ARG A 283 32.03 -8.81 -4.29
N ASP A 284 31.85 -7.63 -3.69
CA ASP A 284 31.77 -7.46 -2.24
C ASP A 284 30.36 -7.76 -1.72
N LEU A 285 30.11 -9.06 -1.50
CA LEU A 285 28.86 -9.56 -0.91
C LEU A 285 28.64 -9.08 0.53
N TYR A 286 29.70 -8.72 1.26
CA TYR A 286 29.57 -8.26 2.64
C TYR A 286 28.99 -6.84 2.69
N SER A 287 29.58 -5.90 1.96
CA SER A 287 29.06 -4.51 1.89
C SER A 287 27.65 -4.46 1.30
N PHE A 288 27.35 -5.32 0.32
CA PHE A 288 26.01 -5.41 -0.22
C PHE A 288 25.01 -6.00 0.79
N GLY A 289 25.41 -7.03 1.55
CA GLY A 289 24.60 -7.62 2.61
C GLY A 289 24.18 -6.61 3.69
N LEU A 290 25.12 -5.78 4.14
CA LEU A 290 24.83 -4.69 5.10
C LEU A 290 23.84 -3.68 4.53
N SER A 291 24.04 -3.27 3.27
CA SER A 291 23.12 -2.36 2.58
C SER A 291 21.71 -2.98 2.44
N LEU A 292 21.64 -4.27 2.10
CA LEU A 292 20.38 -4.98 1.93
C LEU A 292 19.57 -5.09 3.22
N ALA A 293 20.21 -5.31 4.37
CA ALA A 293 19.54 -5.38 5.66
C ALA A 293 18.76 -4.09 5.98
N ILE A 294 19.23 -2.94 5.50
CA ILE A 294 18.55 -1.65 5.63
C ILE A 294 17.38 -1.54 4.63
N PHE A 295 17.58 -1.99 3.39
CA PHE A 295 16.60 -1.83 2.31
C PHE A 295 15.43 -2.83 2.39
N ILE A 296 15.67 -4.04 2.88
CA ILE A 296 14.66 -5.12 2.93
C ILE A 296 13.45 -4.76 3.79
N LEU A 297 13.64 -3.88 4.77
CA LEU A 297 12.57 -3.35 5.62
C LEU A 297 11.65 -2.36 4.88
N ARG A 298 12.08 -1.84 3.73
CA ARG A 298 11.44 -0.73 3.01
C ARG A 298 10.99 -1.08 1.60
N SER A 299 11.57 -2.08 0.96
CA SER A 299 11.17 -2.49 -0.39
C SER A 299 11.17 -4.00 -0.58
N GLU A 300 10.05 -4.53 -1.04
CA GLU A 300 9.97 -5.87 -1.63
C GLU A 300 10.22 -5.71 -3.15
N GLY A 301 11.34 -6.19 -3.67
CA GLY A 301 11.62 -6.06 -5.11
C GLY A 301 12.64 -7.08 -5.61
N ALA A 302 12.45 -7.58 -6.83
CA ALA A 302 13.46 -8.35 -7.54
C ALA A 302 14.28 -7.42 -8.44
N TYR A 303 15.57 -7.70 -8.60
CA TYR A 303 16.36 -7.03 -9.62
C TYR A 303 15.94 -7.56 -10.99
N GLN A 304 15.42 -6.67 -11.82
CA GLN A 304 15.02 -6.95 -13.20
C GLN A 304 15.62 -5.86 -14.07
N SER A 305 15.95 -6.23 -15.29
CA SER A 305 16.49 -5.30 -16.29
C SER A 305 15.92 -5.66 -17.65
N PRO A 306 15.71 -4.67 -18.52
CA PRO A 306 15.21 -4.92 -19.85
C PRO A 306 16.26 -5.72 -20.63
N ASN A 307 15.82 -6.82 -21.23
CA ASN A 307 16.62 -7.57 -22.19
C ASN A 307 16.90 -6.64 -23.40
N PRO A 308 18.16 -6.48 -23.84
CA PRO A 308 18.53 -5.52 -24.88
C PRO A 308 17.93 -5.85 -26.26
N VAL A 309 17.56 -7.10 -26.50
CA VAL A 309 16.98 -7.56 -27.77
C VAL A 309 15.46 -7.48 -27.74
N THR A 310 14.83 -7.97 -26.67
CA THR A 310 13.37 -8.11 -26.60
C THR A 310 12.67 -6.92 -25.95
N GLY A 311 13.40 -6.10 -25.20
CA GLY A 311 12.85 -5.04 -24.35
C GLY A 311 12.02 -5.55 -23.17
N GLN A 312 11.88 -6.87 -22.99
CA GLN A 312 11.14 -7.45 -21.87
C GLN A 312 11.98 -7.43 -20.60
N MET A 313 11.33 -7.19 -19.46
CA MET A 313 11.99 -7.24 -18.16
C MET A 313 12.30 -8.70 -17.81
N GLU A 314 13.59 -9.02 -17.72
CA GLU A 314 14.07 -10.35 -17.39
C GLU A 314 14.93 -10.30 -16.12
N THR A 315 14.93 -11.41 -15.37
CA THR A 315 15.86 -11.58 -14.27
C THR A 315 17.24 -11.85 -14.86
N MET A 316 18.14 -10.87 -14.81
CA MET A 316 19.49 -11.04 -15.32
C MET A 316 20.32 -11.94 -14.39
N ASN A 317 21.00 -12.92 -14.97
CA ASN A 317 22.08 -13.61 -14.29
C ASN A 317 23.34 -12.72 -14.35
N LEU A 318 23.63 -12.04 -13.24
CA LEU A 318 24.77 -11.12 -13.13
C LEU A 318 26.09 -11.85 -12.80
N ASN A 319 26.16 -13.16 -13.08
CA ASN A 319 27.25 -14.05 -12.65
C ASN A 319 27.50 -14.02 -11.13
N LEU A 320 26.48 -13.66 -10.35
CA LEU A 320 26.50 -13.76 -8.90
C LEU A 320 26.10 -15.20 -8.51
N PRO A 321 26.42 -15.68 -7.29
CA PRO A 321 26.05 -17.03 -6.85
C PRO A 321 24.54 -17.19 -6.59
N PHE A 322 23.72 -16.25 -7.04
CA PHE A 322 22.28 -16.21 -6.87
C PHE A 322 21.64 -15.43 -8.02
N THR A 323 20.38 -15.77 -8.32
CA THR A 323 19.57 -15.09 -9.34
C THR A 323 18.56 -14.14 -8.69
N MET A 324 18.03 -14.49 -7.52
CA MET A 324 17.09 -13.68 -6.75
C MET A 324 17.74 -13.23 -5.44
N TRP A 325 17.41 -12.02 -4.98
CA TRP A 325 17.90 -11.50 -3.70
C TRP A 325 17.52 -12.42 -2.52
N SER A 326 16.39 -13.11 -2.59
CA SER A 326 15.97 -14.06 -1.54
C SER A 326 16.92 -15.25 -1.43
N ASP A 327 17.50 -15.69 -2.55
CA ASP A 327 18.47 -16.78 -2.56
C ASP A 327 19.85 -16.30 -2.06
N SER A 328 20.09 -14.99 -2.15
CA SER A 328 21.34 -14.36 -1.72
C SER A 328 21.48 -14.15 -0.21
N LEU A 329 20.36 -14.21 0.54
CA LEU A 329 20.33 -13.93 1.98
C LEU A 329 21.29 -14.83 2.78
N SER A 330 21.39 -16.11 2.41
CA SER A 330 22.29 -17.07 3.07
C SER A 330 23.77 -16.71 2.87
N HIS A 331 24.12 -16.18 1.69
CA HIS A 331 25.48 -15.74 1.39
C HIS A 331 25.87 -14.53 2.23
N TYR A 332 24.98 -13.54 2.35
CA TYR A 332 25.24 -12.35 3.17
C TYR A 332 25.31 -12.67 4.66
N LEU A 333 24.42 -13.52 5.15
CA LEU A 333 24.43 -13.95 6.54
C LEU A 333 25.78 -14.59 6.90
N LYS A 334 26.30 -15.46 6.00
CA LYS A 334 27.59 -16.11 6.19
C LYS A 334 28.75 -15.10 6.19
N THR A 335 28.75 -14.13 5.27
CA THR A 335 29.84 -13.14 5.18
C THR A 335 29.82 -12.17 6.36
N ILE A 336 28.65 -11.69 6.80
CA ILE A 336 28.50 -10.79 7.95
C ILE A 336 28.92 -11.51 9.24
N ARG A 337 28.43 -12.73 9.49
CA ARG A 337 28.80 -13.51 10.68
C ARG A 337 30.28 -13.88 10.72
N ALA A 338 30.92 -14.09 9.56
CA ALA A 338 32.34 -14.38 9.49
C ALA A 338 33.23 -13.20 9.95
N LYS A 339 32.77 -11.96 9.78
CA LYS A 339 33.50 -10.74 10.20
C LYS A 339 33.45 -10.49 11.71
N ARG A 340 32.45 -11.04 12.41
CA ARG A 340 32.29 -10.96 13.87
C ARG A 340 32.30 -9.52 14.42
N VAL A 341 31.74 -8.57 13.69
CA VAL A 341 31.58 -7.18 14.14
C VAL A 341 30.31 -7.08 15.00
N PRO A 342 30.40 -6.79 16.31
CA PRO A 342 29.22 -6.80 17.19
C PRO A 342 28.13 -5.81 16.79
N ALA A 343 28.51 -4.65 16.26
CA ALA A 343 27.57 -3.62 15.80
C ALA A 343 26.73 -4.04 14.57
N GLU A 344 27.09 -5.15 13.91
CA GLU A 344 26.42 -5.64 12.71
C GLU A 344 25.60 -6.91 12.98
N ALA A 345 25.56 -7.39 14.23
CA ALA A 345 24.80 -8.57 14.61
C ALA A 345 23.30 -8.42 14.28
N ASP A 346 22.73 -7.23 14.56
CA ASP A 346 21.33 -6.92 14.26
C ASP A 346 21.02 -7.03 12.76
N MET A 347 21.95 -6.64 11.90
CA MET A 347 21.78 -6.74 10.45
C MET A 347 21.74 -8.19 9.98
N ALA A 348 22.58 -9.06 10.58
CA ALA A 348 22.54 -10.49 10.32
C ALA A 348 21.20 -11.09 10.76
N ASP A 349 20.70 -10.72 11.93
CA ASP A 349 19.44 -11.24 12.47
C ASP A 349 18.23 -10.80 11.64
N ILE A 350 18.22 -9.55 11.15
CA ILE A 350 17.20 -9.08 10.18
C ILE A 350 17.21 -9.97 8.93
N LEU A 351 18.37 -10.22 8.34
CA LEU A 351 18.47 -11.04 7.13
C LEU A 351 18.05 -12.50 7.37
N GLU A 352 18.39 -13.09 8.53
CA GLU A 352 17.99 -14.44 8.91
C GLU A 352 16.47 -14.55 9.11
N PHE A 353 15.86 -13.56 9.75
CA PHE A 353 14.41 -13.47 9.91
C PHE A 353 13.70 -13.47 8.55
N PHE A 354 14.14 -12.60 7.63
CA PHE A 354 13.55 -12.53 6.29
C PHE A 354 13.80 -13.78 5.45
N GLY A 355 14.97 -14.42 5.59
CA GLY A 355 15.27 -15.69 4.93
C GLY A 355 14.31 -16.80 5.37
N THR A 356 14.12 -16.92 6.68
CA THR A 356 13.19 -17.89 7.29
C THR A 356 11.75 -17.63 6.86
N PHE A 357 11.32 -16.37 6.89
CA PHE A 357 9.99 -15.97 6.43
C PHE A 357 9.75 -16.32 4.96
N THR A 358 10.72 -16.01 4.09
CA THR A 358 10.62 -16.29 2.65
C THR A 358 10.51 -17.80 2.37
N LEU A 359 11.30 -18.61 3.07
CA LEU A 359 11.21 -20.08 2.97
C LEU A 359 9.86 -20.62 3.45
N ALA A 360 9.32 -20.07 4.54
CA ALA A 360 7.99 -20.44 5.03
C ALA A 360 6.89 -20.10 4.02
N VAL A 361 6.95 -18.90 3.40
CA VAL A 361 6.01 -18.49 2.35
C VAL A 361 6.12 -19.39 1.12
N ARG A 362 7.33 -19.72 0.66
CA ARG A 362 7.55 -20.66 -0.47
C ARG A 362 6.92 -22.02 -0.18
N LYS A 363 7.20 -22.59 1.01
CA LYS A 363 6.64 -23.88 1.47
C LYS A 363 5.11 -23.89 1.49
N ILE A 364 4.48 -22.79 1.94
CA ILE A 364 3.01 -22.66 1.95
C ILE A 364 2.46 -22.51 0.52
N SER A 365 3.20 -21.85 -0.37
CA SER A 365 2.78 -21.62 -1.75
C SER A 365 2.95 -22.82 -2.68
N GLY A 366 3.67 -23.87 -2.24
CA GLY A 366 3.99 -25.04 -3.07
C GLY A 366 4.95 -24.72 -4.23
N LYS A 367 5.73 -23.64 -4.09
CA LYS A 367 6.78 -23.23 -5.02
C LYS A 367 8.15 -23.64 -4.52
#